data_AF-A0A963N9S6-F1
#
_entry.id   AF-A0A963N9S6-F1
#
_cell.length_a   1.000
_cell.length_b   1.000
_cell.length_c   1.000
_cell.angle_alpha   90.00
_cell.angle_beta   90.00
_cell.angle_gamma   90.00
#
_symmetry.space_group_name_H-M   'P 1'
#
loop_
_entity.id
_entity.type
_entity.pdbx_description
1 polymer ?
#
loop_
_entity_poly.entity_id
_entity_poly.type
_entity_poly.pdbx_seq_one_letter_code
_entity_poly.pdbx_strand_id
1 'polypeptide(L)'
;MRLNILAFAIGVGFLQTQADLPAFSLVLALLLGAPLLLFWLQSQRQLAKRMLSVLVCAALGVAWAALLAERRLQDRLPVAWEGRDVQVVGVVAGLPQRFEHGQRFAFAVESVDPPDAVLPRRVMLSWYHGRADQDWRPAQLVRPAERWRFTVRLKRPHGNANAHGFDYEAWLFERGIRATGYVRPQALVRRLDDFVPGLAYAIERLRERIRRSFVAALPAQAPYVGILAALAIGDQQGISSEQWRVFRQTGVTHLMSISGLHV
;
A
#
# COMPACT_ATOMS: atom_id res chain seq x y z
N MET A 1 0.17 -12.18 -34.64
CA MET A 1 -0.38 -11.27 -33.61
C MET A 1 -0.68 -11.98 -32.30
N ARG A 2 -1.58 -12.99 -32.24
CA ARG A 2 -1.91 -13.68 -30.97
C ARG A 2 -0.69 -14.25 -30.22
N LEU A 3 0.21 -14.92 -30.94
CA LEU A 3 1.43 -15.52 -30.35
C LEU A 3 2.38 -14.46 -29.73
N ASN A 4 2.46 -13.28 -30.33
CA ASN A 4 3.36 -12.21 -29.88
C ASN A 4 2.82 -11.52 -28.62
N ILE A 5 1.49 -11.36 -28.52
CA ILE A 5 0.83 -10.84 -27.31
C ILE A 5 1.03 -11.83 -26.16
N LEU A 6 0.84 -13.14 -26.43
CA LEU A 6 1.08 -14.18 -25.43
C LEU A 6 2.55 -14.17 -24.98
N ALA A 7 3.49 -14.05 -25.92
CA ALA A 7 4.92 -13.98 -25.62
C ALA A 7 5.27 -12.78 -24.73
N PHE A 8 4.71 -11.60 -25.03
CA PHE A 8 4.85 -10.42 -24.20
C PHE A 8 4.32 -10.64 -22.78
N ALA A 9 3.11 -11.21 -22.65
CA ALA A 9 2.51 -11.51 -21.35
C ALA A 9 3.34 -12.55 -20.57
N ILE A 10 3.88 -13.58 -21.24
CA ILE A 10 4.81 -14.54 -20.64
C ILE A 10 6.08 -13.85 -20.16
N GLY A 11 6.63 -12.90 -20.93
CA GLY A 11 7.78 -12.10 -20.51
C GLY A 11 7.51 -11.29 -19.24
N VAL A 12 6.33 -10.66 -19.15
CA VAL A 12 5.88 -9.96 -17.93
C VAL A 12 5.77 -10.94 -16.76
N GLY A 13 5.13 -12.10 -16.96
CA GLY A 13 4.96 -13.12 -15.92
C GLY A 13 6.30 -13.73 -15.47
N PHE A 14 7.23 -13.95 -16.39
CA PHE A 14 8.56 -14.47 -16.10
C PHE A 14 9.35 -13.55 -15.18
N LEU A 15 9.25 -12.22 -15.36
CA LEU A 15 9.93 -11.29 -14.47
C LEU A 15 9.43 -11.41 -13.02
N GLN A 16 8.13 -11.72 -12.81
CA GLN A 16 7.57 -11.85 -11.46
C GLN A 16 8.10 -13.07 -10.69
N THR A 17 8.72 -14.03 -11.38
CA THR A 17 9.36 -15.19 -10.73
C THR A 17 10.83 -14.95 -10.39
N GLN A 18 11.40 -13.79 -10.76
CA GLN A 18 12.77 -13.45 -10.47
C GLN A 18 12.90 -12.76 -9.11
N ALA A 19 13.99 -13.07 -8.39
CA ALA A 19 14.29 -12.43 -7.11
C ALA A 19 14.77 -10.98 -7.29
N ASP A 20 15.53 -10.72 -8.36
CA ASP A 20 16.12 -9.43 -8.67
C ASP A 20 15.63 -8.89 -10.01
N LEU A 21 15.58 -7.57 -10.12
CA LEU A 21 15.34 -6.93 -11.41
C LEU A 21 16.56 -7.06 -12.32
N PRO A 22 16.36 -7.22 -13.64
CA PRO A 22 17.45 -7.21 -14.59
C PRO A 22 18.19 -5.88 -14.51
N ALA A 23 19.51 -5.92 -14.72
CA ALA A 23 20.34 -4.73 -14.76
C ALA A 23 19.78 -3.71 -15.75
N PHE A 24 19.83 -2.42 -15.40
CA PHE A 24 19.28 -1.34 -16.24
C PHE A 24 19.90 -1.32 -17.65
N SER A 25 21.18 -1.69 -17.77
CA SER A 25 21.86 -1.85 -19.06
C SER A 25 21.23 -2.93 -19.94
N LEU A 26 20.80 -4.06 -19.35
CA LEU A 26 20.10 -5.12 -20.07
C LEU A 26 18.73 -4.63 -20.55
N VAL A 27 17.98 -3.93 -19.71
CA VAL A 27 16.68 -3.34 -20.08
C VAL A 27 16.84 -2.38 -21.26
N LEU A 28 17.85 -1.50 -21.21
CA LEU A 28 18.15 -0.56 -22.30
C LEU A 28 18.56 -1.30 -23.58
N ALA A 29 19.40 -2.34 -23.48
CA ALA A 29 19.80 -3.16 -24.61
C ALA A 29 18.60 -3.87 -25.26
N LEU A 30 17.64 -4.38 -24.48
CA LEU A 30 16.42 -4.99 -25.01
C LEU A 30 15.53 -3.98 -25.73
N LEU A 31 15.37 -2.77 -25.17
CA LEU A 31 14.55 -1.71 -25.78
C LEU A 31 15.14 -1.15 -27.06
N LEU A 32 16.47 -0.94 -27.11
CA LEU A 32 17.16 -0.43 -28.29
C LEU A 32 17.43 -1.52 -29.34
N GLY A 33 17.70 -2.75 -28.90
CA GLY A 33 17.99 -3.89 -29.77
C GLY A 33 16.73 -4.45 -30.44
N ALA A 34 15.57 -4.41 -29.78
CA ALA A 34 14.31 -4.89 -30.34
C ALA A 34 13.94 -4.27 -31.70
N PRO A 35 13.92 -2.93 -31.89
CA PRO A 35 13.60 -2.34 -33.19
C PRO A 35 14.66 -2.65 -34.27
N LEU A 36 15.94 -2.71 -33.91
CA LEU A 36 17.01 -3.09 -34.84
C LEU A 36 16.88 -4.55 -35.31
N LEU A 37 16.56 -5.46 -34.38
CA LEU A 37 16.28 -6.87 -34.69
C LEU A 37 15.02 -7.01 -35.55
N LEU A 38 13.94 -6.29 -35.23
CA LEU A 38 12.71 -6.30 -36.03
C LEU A 38 12.90 -5.73 -37.44
N PHE A 39 13.77 -4.72 -37.59
CA PHE A 39 14.16 -4.16 -38.88
C PHE A 39 14.99 -5.16 -39.70
N TRP A 40 16.02 -5.76 -39.10
CA TRP A 40 16.83 -6.80 -39.74
C TRP A 40 16.01 -8.03 -40.15
N LEU A 41 15.00 -8.39 -39.35
CA LEU A 41 14.08 -9.51 -39.63
C LEU A 41 13.22 -9.31 -40.88
N GLN A 42 13.17 -8.12 -41.47
CA GLN A 42 12.43 -7.88 -42.70
C GLN A 42 13.05 -8.61 -43.91
N SER A 43 14.35 -8.89 -43.89
CA SER A 43 15.07 -9.57 -44.98
C SER A 43 15.20 -11.09 -44.79
N GLN A 44 14.61 -11.66 -43.74
CA GLN A 44 14.83 -13.05 -43.33
C GLN A 44 13.69 -14.00 -43.75
N ARG A 45 13.99 -15.31 -43.75
CA ARG A 45 12.98 -16.37 -44.02
C ARG A 45 11.80 -16.28 -43.05
N GLN A 46 10.59 -16.55 -43.56
CA GLN A 46 9.32 -16.35 -42.84
C GLN A 46 9.22 -17.10 -41.50
N LEU A 47 9.81 -18.29 -41.39
CA LEU A 47 9.83 -19.07 -40.13
C LEU A 47 10.72 -18.40 -39.07
N ALA A 48 11.95 -18.02 -39.44
CA ALA A 48 12.88 -17.33 -38.55
C ALA A 48 12.30 -15.98 -38.08
N LYS A 49 11.64 -15.27 -38.99
CA LYS A 49 10.90 -14.04 -38.68
C LYS A 49 9.86 -14.24 -37.59
N ARG A 50 9.06 -15.30 -37.68
CA ARG A 50 8.03 -15.63 -36.67
C ARG A 50 8.65 -15.96 -35.32
N MET A 51 9.63 -16.87 -35.29
CA MET A 51 10.28 -17.29 -34.04
C MET A 51 10.99 -16.13 -33.33
N LEU A 52 11.77 -15.33 -34.07
CA LEU A 52 12.48 -14.21 -33.46
C LEU A 52 11.53 -13.09 -33.04
N SER A 53 10.42 -12.86 -33.75
CA SER A 53 9.41 -11.88 -33.31
C SER A 53 8.76 -12.26 -31.97
N VAL A 54 8.57 -13.56 -31.70
CA VAL A 54 8.07 -14.07 -30.42
C VAL A 54 9.07 -13.79 -29.30
N LEU A 55 10.35 -14.10 -29.53
CA LEU A 55 11.43 -13.84 -28.57
C LEU A 55 11.58 -12.35 -28.27
N VAL A 56 11.54 -11.49 -29.30
CA VAL A 56 11.60 -10.03 -29.14
C VAL A 56 10.40 -9.53 -28.32
N CYS A 57 9.18 -10.01 -28.60
CA CYS A 57 8.01 -9.61 -27.81
C CYS A 57 8.09 -10.07 -26.35
N ALA A 58 8.60 -11.28 -26.07
CA ALA A 58 8.85 -11.71 -24.69
C ALA A 58 9.89 -10.83 -23.99
N ALA A 59 11.00 -10.51 -24.67
CA ALA A 59 12.04 -9.65 -24.12
C ALA A 59 11.53 -8.21 -23.87
N LEU A 60 10.69 -7.67 -24.76
CA LEU A 60 9.99 -6.40 -24.54
C LEU A 60 9.03 -6.46 -23.35
N GLY A 61 8.37 -7.60 -23.12
CA GLY A 61 7.55 -7.84 -21.92
C GLY A 61 8.36 -7.75 -20.64
N VAL A 62 9.53 -8.41 -20.60
CA VAL A 62 10.48 -8.33 -19.48
C VAL A 62 10.95 -6.89 -19.27
N ALA A 63 11.39 -6.20 -20.34
CA ALA A 63 11.89 -4.83 -20.26
C ALA A 63 10.81 -3.84 -19.76
N TRP A 64 9.60 -3.95 -20.29
CA TRP A 64 8.46 -3.14 -19.86
C TRP A 64 8.12 -3.33 -18.38
N ALA A 65 8.02 -4.60 -17.94
CA ALA A 65 7.73 -4.91 -16.56
C ALA A 65 8.86 -4.45 -15.61
N ALA A 66 10.12 -4.58 -16.04
CA ALA A 66 11.27 -4.13 -15.26
C ALA A 66 11.29 -2.61 -15.08
N LEU A 67 10.98 -1.83 -16.12
CA LEU A 67 10.85 -0.37 -16.00
C LEU A 67 9.76 0.04 -15.02
N LEU A 68 8.60 -0.63 -15.06
CA LEU A 68 7.50 -0.34 -14.16
C LEU A 68 7.85 -0.71 -12.70
N ALA A 69 8.47 -1.86 -12.51
CA ALA A 69 8.92 -2.34 -11.21
C ALA A 69 9.98 -1.41 -10.61
N GLU A 70 10.99 -1.02 -11.39
CA GLU A 70 12.04 -0.07 -10.99
C GLU A 70 11.44 1.27 -10.56
N ARG A 71 10.56 1.85 -11.39
CA ARG A 71 9.86 3.10 -11.06
C ARG A 71 9.06 2.99 -9.77
N ARG A 72 8.41 1.84 -9.55
CA ARG A 72 7.71 1.59 -8.29
C ARG A 72 8.70 1.46 -7.14
N LEU A 73 9.78 0.68 -7.26
CA LEU A 73 10.74 0.43 -6.19
C LEU A 73 11.52 1.67 -5.75
N GLN A 74 11.74 2.62 -6.67
CA GLN A 74 12.39 3.91 -6.38
C GLN A 74 11.64 4.77 -5.37
N ASP A 75 10.31 4.63 -5.25
CA ASP A 75 9.52 5.29 -4.20
C ASP A 75 9.79 4.62 -2.86
N ARG A 76 10.90 4.93 -2.21
CA ARG A 76 11.33 4.35 -0.93
C ARG A 76 11.85 5.43 0.01
N LEU A 77 11.71 5.21 1.32
CA LEU A 77 12.35 6.06 2.31
C LEU A 77 13.89 5.96 2.16
N PRO A 78 14.60 7.07 1.88
CA PRO A 78 16.05 7.07 1.82
C PRO A 78 16.65 6.70 3.18
N VAL A 79 17.76 5.96 3.16
CA VAL A 79 18.46 5.52 4.40
C VAL A 79 18.85 6.71 5.28
N ALA A 80 19.18 7.85 4.67
CA ALA A 80 19.53 9.07 5.39
C ALA A 80 18.40 9.62 6.29
N TRP A 81 17.13 9.32 5.97
CA TRP A 81 15.96 9.79 6.72
C TRP A 81 15.32 8.71 7.58
N GLU A 82 15.82 7.48 7.50
CA GLU A 82 15.38 6.40 8.37
C GLU A 82 15.78 6.66 9.82
N GLY A 83 14.80 6.54 10.72
CA GLY A 83 15.03 6.71 12.15
C GLY A 83 15.34 8.16 12.56
N ARG A 84 15.10 9.16 11.72
CA ARG A 84 15.17 10.58 12.08
C ARG A 84 13.78 11.13 12.40
N ASP A 85 13.74 12.10 13.31
CA ASP A 85 12.52 12.83 13.63
C ASP A 85 12.35 13.95 12.60
N VAL A 86 11.24 13.94 11.87
CA VAL A 86 10.90 14.92 10.85
C VAL A 86 9.48 15.42 11.06
N GLN A 87 9.22 16.69 10.76
CA GLN A 87 7.88 17.24 10.80
C GLN A 87 7.21 17.05 9.43
N VAL A 88 6.00 16.50 9.43
CA VAL A 88 5.22 16.25 8.22
C VAL A 88 3.87 16.94 8.33
N VAL A 89 3.43 17.51 7.22
CA VAL A 89 2.05 17.96 7.02
C VAL A 89 1.42 17.07 5.96
N GLY A 90 0.18 16.67 6.20
CA GLY A 90 -0.51 15.76 5.29
C GLY A 90 -1.90 15.39 5.78
N VAL A 91 -2.52 14.45 5.05
CA VAL A 91 -3.93 14.10 5.21
C VAL A 91 -4.07 12.64 5.62
N VAL A 92 -5.03 12.36 6.50
CA VAL A 92 -5.38 10.99 6.90
C VAL A 92 -6.12 10.32 5.75
N ALA A 93 -5.43 9.42 5.05
CA ALA A 93 -5.82 8.88 3.75
C ALA A 93 -6.55 7.53 3.83
N GLY A 94 -7.15 7.21 4.97
CA GLY A 94 -7.96 6.02 5.16
C GLY A 94 -8.53 5.93 6.57
N LEU A 95 -9.48 5.04 6.78
CA LEU A 95 -10.02 4.71 8.11
C LEU A 95 -8.92 4.34 9.11
N PRO A 96 -8.77 5.12 10.22
CA PRO A 96 -7.87 4.75 11.30
C PRO A 96 -8.30 3.42 11.94
N GLN A 97 -7.32 2.56 12.17
CA GLN A 97 -7.44 1.29 12.88
C GLN A 97 -7.10 1.53 14.35
N ARG A 98 -7.94 1.06 15.26
CA ARG A 98 -7.67 1.15 16.71
C ARG A 98 -7.06 -0.14 17.20
N PHE A 99 -6.12 -0.04 18.13
CA PHE A 99 -5.55 -1.15 18.87
C PHE A 99 -5.38 -0.74 20.34
N GLU A 100 -5.03 -1.68 21.21
CA GLU A 100 -5.02 -1.47 22.67
C GLU A 100 -4.22 -0.25 23.13
N HIS A 101 -3.16 0.10 22.41
CA HIS A 101 -2.23 1.16 22.80
C HIS A 101 -2.26 2.38 21.87
N GLY A 102 -3.24 2.50 20.97
CA GLY A 102 -3.26 3.62 20.03
C GLY A 102 -4.12 3.43 18.79
N GLN A 103 -3.81 4.23 17.78
CA GLN A 103 -4.42 4.16 16.46
C GLN A 103 -3.36 4.13 15.37
N ARG A 104 -3.65 3.41 14.29
CA ARG A 104 -2.79 3.31 13.11
C ARG A 104 -3.57 3.80 11.90
N PHE A 105 -2.97 4.62 11.06
CA PHE A 105 -3.64 5.18 9.89
C PHE A 105 -2.65 5.41 8.75
N ALA A 106 -3.15 5.30 7.52
CA ALA A 106 -2.42 5.72 6.35
C ALA A 106 -2.43 7.26 6.27
N PHE A 107 -1.27 7.85 6.06
CA PHE A 107 -1.06 9.30 6.00
C PHE A 107 -0.47 9.67 4.65
N ALA A 108 -1.14 10.55 3.92
CA ALA A 108 -0.67 11.11 2.66
C ALA A 108 0.13 12.38 2.96
N VAL A 109 1.44 12.33 2.77
CA VAL A 109 2.37 13.44 3.04
C VAL A 109 2.22 14.49 1.93
N GLU A 110 1.92 15.73 2.31
CA GLU A 110 1.83 16.89 1.41
C GLU A 110 3.11 17.73 1.46
N SER A 111 3.68 17.91 2.67
CA SER A 111 4.96 18.60 2.85
C SER A 111 5.72 18.06 4.06
N VAL A 112 7.03 18.36 4.08
CA VAL A 112 7.97 17.92 5.10
C VAL A 112 8.92 19.05 5.48
N ASP A 113 9.32 19.06 6.74
CA ASP A 113 10.30 19.97 7.33
C ASP A 113 11.32 19.12 8.12
N PRO A 114 12.62 19.20 7.78
CA PRO A 114 13.25 20.16 6.86
C PRO A 114 12.98 19.87 5.36
N PRO A 115 13.05 20.89 4.46
CA PRO A 115 12.66 20.74 3.04
C PRO A 115 13.54 19.80 2.21
N ASP A 116 14.75 19.49 2.68
CA ASP A 116 15.67 18.52 2.10
C ASP A 116 15.26 17.06 2.40
N ALA A 117 14.31 16.86 3.32
CA ALA A 117 13.78 15.55 3.61
C ALA A 117 12.97 15.01 2.43
N VAL A 118 13.32 13.82 1.96
CA VAL A 118 12.57 13.11 0.92
C VAL A 118 11.84 11.96 1.56
N LEU A 119 10.52 12.10 1.68
CA LEU A 119 9.64 11.08 2.24
C LEU A 119 8.70 10.53 1.16
N PRO A 120 8.31 9.24 1.26
CA PRO A 120 7.29 8.71 0.38
C PRO A 120 5.94 9.41 0.55
N ARG A 121 5.17 9.47 -0.54
CA ARG A 121 3.87 10.16 -0.55
C ARG A 121 2.85 9.56 0.42
N ARG A 122 2.92 8.25 0.68
CA ARG A 122 2.00 7.56 1.58
C ARG A 122 2.78 6.71 2.58
N VAL A 123 2.51 6.97 3.86
CA VAL A 123 3.17 6.31 4.98
C VAL A 123 2.13 5.75 5.95
N MET A 124 2.49 4.71 6.69
CA MET A 124 1.65 4.19 7.79
C MET A 124 2.16 4.75 9.10
N LEU A 125 1.32 5.50 9.82
CA LEU A 125 1.67 6.06 11.12
C LEU A 125 0.90 5.36 12.23
N SER A 126 1.60 5.03 13.31
CA SER A 126 1.02 4.62 14.58
C SER A 126 1.11 5.78 15.57
N TRP A 127 -0.03 6.21 16.12
CA TRP A 127 -0.09 7.18 17.18
C TRP A 127 -0.50 6.48 18.47
N TYR A 128 0.47 6.32 19.37
CA TYR A 128 0.27 5.66 20.66
C TYR A 128 -0.35 6.61 21.68
N HIS A 129 -1.24 6.08 22.51
CA HIS A 129 -1.69 6.75 23.73
C HIS A 129 -0.74 6.34 24.86
N GLY A 130 -0.31 7.31 25.69
CA GLY A 130 0.70 7.08 26.72
C GLY A 130 0.34 5.90 27.63
N ARG A 131 1.33 5.04 27.90
CA ARG A 131 1.20 3.92 28.85
C ARG A 131 1.65 4.44 30.21
N ALA A 132 0.70 4.62 31.13
CA ALA A 132 0.85 4.87 32.57
C ALA A 132 1.83 5.98 33.03
N ASP A 133 1.27 6.90 33.81
CA ASP A 133 1.89 7.73 34.85
C ASP A 133 2.47 9.13 34.60
N GLN A 134 2.75 9.65 33.39
CA GLN A 134 3.18 11.07 33.28
C GLN A 134 2.63 11.91 32.12
N ASP A 135 2.04 11.33 31.07
CA ASP A 135 1.61 12.09 29.89
C ASP A 135 0.18 11.74 29.46
N TRP A 136 -0.81 12.13 30.27
CA TRP A 136 -2.23 12.07 29.85
C TRP A 136 -2.52 13.18 28.83
N ARG A 137 -2.25 12.91 27.56
CA ARG A 137 -2.94 13.63 26.48
C ARG A 137 -4.29 12.95 26.26
N PRO A 138 -5.43 13.67 26.24
CA PRO A 138 -6.69 13.07 25.85
C PRO A 138 -6.52 12.39 24.49
N ALA A 139 -7.01 11.16 24.37
CA ALA A 139 -6.88 10.36 23.16
C ALA A 139 -7.53 11.10 21.98
N GLN A 140 -6.72 11.88 21.25
CA GLN A 140 -7.23 12.65 20.14
C GLN A 140 -7.47 11.69 18.98
N LEU A 141 -8.74 11.36 18.78
CA LEU A 141 -9.16 10.44 17.74
C LEU A 141 -8.99 11.13 16.39
N VAL A 142 -8.11 10.57 15.57
CA VAL A 142 -7.92 11.03 14.20
C VAL A 142 -9.09 10.54 13.36
N ARG A 143 -9.53 11.37 12.42
CA ARG A 143 -10.59 11.03 11.45
C ARG A 143 -10.03 11.03 10.04
N PRO A 144 -10.59 10.22 9.12
CA PRO A 144 -10.24 10.33 7.71
C PRO A 144 -10.49 11.73 7.18
N ALA A 145 -9.70 12.11 6.17
CA ALA A 145 -9.75 13.42 5.51
C ALA A 145 -9.33 14.61 6.38
N GLU A 146 -8.90 14.44 7.63
CA GLU A 146 -8.31 15.53 8.41
C GLU A 146 -6.88 15.83 7.95
N ARG A 147 -6.52 17.11 7.90
CA ARG A 147 -5.13 17.56 7.68
C ARG A 147 -4.45 17.80 9.02
N TRP A 148 -3.29 17.19 9.19
CA TRP A 148 -2.52 17.24 10.42
C TRP A 148 -1.07 17.62 10.16
N ARG A 149 -0.48 18.24 11.18
CA ARG A 149 0.96 18.39 11.35
C ARG A 149 1.41 17.46 12.47
N PHE A 150 2.30 16.53 12.14
CA PHE A 150 2.90 15.58 13.07
C PHE A 150 4.42 15.66 13.03
N THR A 151 5.08 15.46 14.16
CA THR A 151 6.49 15.03 14.17
C THR A 151 6.51 13.51 14.23
N VAL A 152 7.16 12.90 13.24
CA VAL A 152 7.16 11.45 13.05
C VAL A 152 8.58 10.92 12.98
N ARG A 153 8.74 9.66 13.37
CA ARG A 153 9.96 8.89 13.12
C ARG A 153 9.62 7.71 12.23
N LEU A 154 10.16 7.73 11.02
CA LEU A 154 9.86 6.75 9.98
C LEU A 154 10.96 5.69 9.87
N LYS A 155 10.57 4.52 9.38
CA LYS A 155 11.41 3.39 9.05
C LYS A 155 10.99 2.83 7.70
N ARG A 156 11.91 2.14 7.03
CA ARG A 156 11.55 1.37 5.84
C ARG A 156 10.58 0.25 6.26
N PRO A 157 9.63 -0.13 5.39
CA PRO A 157 8.82 -1.32 5.60
C PRO A 157 9.73 -2.52 5.81
N HIS A 158 9.53 -3.23 6.92
CA HIS A 158 10.16 -4.52 7.18
C HIS A 158 9.07 -5.47 7.66
N GLY A 159 9.13 -6.72 7.20
CA GLY A 159 8.23 -7.80 7.52
C GLY A 159 9.02 -9.01 7.99
N ASN A 160 8.34 -9.90 8.71
CA ASN A 160 8.98 -11.14 9.14
C ASN A 160 8.96 -12.14 7.98
N ALA A 161 10.13 -12.67 7.61
CA ALA A 161 10.27 -13.72 6.61
C ALA A 161 9.91 -15.11 7.19
N ASN A 162 8.70 -15.26 7.73
CA ASN A 162 8.21 -16.51 8.28
C ASN A 162 7.57 -17.37 7.17
N ALA A 163 7.94 -18.65 7.09
CA ALA A 163 7.29 -19.59 6.17
C ALA A 163 5.78 -19.66 6.45
N HIS A 164 4.95 -19.59 5.40
CA HIS A 164 3.49 -19.52 5.47
C HIS A 164 2.93 -18.33 6.30
N GLY A 165 3.78 -17.36 6.61
CA GLY A 165 3.39 -16.12 7.29
C GLY A 165 2.73 -15.14 6.33
N PHE A 166 2.03 -14.17 6.91
CA PHE A 166 1.50 -13.04 6.17
C PHE A 166 2.64 -12.12 5.71
N ASP A 167 2.74 -11.89 4.40
CA ASP A 167 3.71 -10.97 3.83
C ASP A 167 3.27 -9.51 4.03
N TYR A 168 3.74 -8.94 5.14
CA TYR A 168 3.41 -7.56 5.50
C TYR A 168 4.07 -6.53 4.56
N GLU A 169 5.26 -6.82 4.04
CA GLU A 169 5.97 -5.92 3.13
C GLU A 169 5.23 -5.83 1.79
N ALA A 170 4.85 -6.97 1.22
CA ALA A 170 4.05 -7.02 0.00
C ALA A 170 2.70 -6.30 0.20
N TRP A 171 2.02 -6.54 1.31
CA TRP A 171 0.74 -5.89 1.63
C TRP A 171 0.85 -4.35 1.75
N LEU A 172 1.95 -3.84 2.32
CA LEU A 172 2.24 -2.40 2.36
C LEU A 172 2.54 -1.86 0.96
N PHE A 173 3.35 -2.58 0.20
CA PHE A 173 3.75 -2.21 -1.17
C PHE A 173 2.54 -2.12 -2.11
N GLU A 174 1.62 -3.08 -2.07
CA GLU A 174 0.36 -3.08 -2.83
C GLU A 174 -0.48 -1.82 -2.54
N ARG A 175 -0.53 -1.40 -1.27
CA ARG A 175 -1.25 -0.18 -0.84
C ARG A 175 -0.51 1.12 -1.16
N GLY A 176 0.68 1.04 -1.76
CA GLY A 176 1.55 2.17 -2.02
C GLY A 176 2.13 2.79 -0.75
N ILE A 177 2.19 2.03 0.34
CA ILE A 177 2.75 2.48 1.61
C ILE A 177 4.23 2.13 1.63
N ARG A 178 5.10 3.14 1.63
CA ARG A 178 6.54 2.96 1.44
C ARG A 178 7.40 3.38 2.62
N ALA A 179 6.76 3.77 3.72
CA ALA A 179 7.37 3.88 5.03
C ALA A 179 6.34 3.57 6.12
N THR A 180 6.83 3.04 7.24
CA THR A 180 6.04 2.89 8.47
C THR A 180 6.68 3.72 9.57
N GLY A 181 5.93 4.10 10.60
CA GLY A 181 6.51 4.85 11.69
C GLY A 181 5.50 5.21 12.75
N TYR A 182 5.90 6.10 13.64
CA TYR A 182 5.06 6.54 14.74
C TYR A 182 5.15 8.04 14.97
N VAL A 183 4.08 8.60 15.52
CA VAL A 183 4.01 10.00 15.95
C VAL A 183 4.75 10.14 17.28
N ARG A 184 5.66 11.10 17.39
CA ARG A 184 6.46 11.34 18.60
C ARG A 184 5.56 11.85 19.74
N PRO A 185 5.50 11.17 20.91
CA PRO A 185 4.53 11.50 21.98
C PRO A 185 4.62 12.94 22.51
N GLN A 186 5.85 13.44 22.69
CA GLN A 186 6.11 14.75 23.28
C GLN A 186 6.13 15.90 22.26
N ALA A 187 6.02 15.60 20.98
CA ALA A 187 6.04 16.62 19.95
C ALA A 187 4.72 17.41 19.88
N LEU A 188 4.79 18.63 19.36
CA LEU A 188 3.62 19.43 19.04
C LEU A 188 2.87 18.77 17.88
N VAL A 189 1.61 18.43 18.15
CA VAL A 189 0.68 17.89 17.16
C VAL A 189 -0.39 18.94 16.94
N ARG A 190 -0.71 19.26 15.69
CA ARG A 190 -1.72 20.25 15.36
C ARG A 190 -2.60 19.77 14.21
N ARG A 191 -3.91 19.75 14.43
CA ARG A 191 -4.87 19.64 13.33
C ARG A 191 -4.92 20.97 12.60
N LEU A 192 -4.69 20.95 11.30
CA LEU A 192 -4.75 22.13 10.44
C LEU A 192 -6.15 22.29 9.86
N ASP A 193 -6.72 21.22 9.32
CA ASP A 193 -8.07 21.21 8.73
C ASP A 193 -8.86 19.97 9.18
N ASP A 194 -10.17 20.13 9.38
CA ASP A 194 -11.06 19.03 9.74
C ASP A 194 -11.44 18.15 8.53
N PHE A 195 -11.42 18.72 7.33
CA PHE A 195 -11.76 18.02 6.09
C PHE A 195 -11.04 18.61 4.89
N VAL A 196 -10.28 17.78 4.18
CA VAL A 196 -9.67 18.10 2.89
C VAL A 196 -10.56 17.61 1.75
N PRO A 197 -10.92 18.48 0.78
CA PRO A 197 -11.78 18.09 -0.33
C PRO A 197 -11.12 17.04 -1.23
N GLY A 198 -11.92 16.09 -1.69
CA GLY A 198 -11.51 15.04 -2.63
C GLY A 198 -12.48 13.86 -2.60
N LEU A 199 -12.77 13.25 -3.75
CA LEU A 199 -13.74 12.15 -3.85
C LEU A 199 -13.33 10.96 -2.96
N ALA A 200 -12.07 10.55 -3.01
CA ALA A 200 -11.55 9.46 -2.18
C ALA A 200 -11.67 9.78 -0.67
N TYR A 201 -11.37 11.02 -0.26
CA TYR A 201 -11.47 11.45 1.13
C TYR A 201 -12.92 11.56 1.60
N ALA A 202 -13.83 12.00 0.72
CA ALA A 202 -15.26 12.02 1.00
C ALA A 202 -15.81 10.60 1.22
N ILE A 203 -15.36 9.62 0.42
CA ILE A 203 -15.70 8.20 0.60
C ILE A 203 -15.21 7.70 1.96
N GLU A 204 -13.96 7.96 2.34
CA GLU A 204 -13.44 7.54 3.64
C GLU A 204 -14.18 8.20 4.82
N ARG A 205 -14.58 9.48 4.67
CA ARG A 205 -15.40 10.17 5.67
C ARG A 205 -16.81 9.60 5.75
N LEU A 206 -17.41 9.19 4.63
CA LEU A 206 -18.70 8.49 4.61
C LEU A 206 -18.60 7.13 5.30
N ARG A 207 -17.56 6.34 4.98
CA ARG A 207 -17.29 5.06 5.64
C ARG A 207 -17.13 5.24 7.14
N GLU A 208 -16.47 6.31 7.60
CA GLU A 208 -16.35 6.62 9.03
C GLU A 208 -17.70 6.94 9.68
N ARG A 209 -18.57 7.72 9.00
CA ARG A 209 -19.92 8.01 9.49
C ARG A 209 -20.76 6.73 9.63
N ILE A 210 -20.71 5.84 8.64
CA ILE A 210 -21.41 4.55 8.66
C ILE A 210 -20.87 3.66 9.79
N ARG A 211 -19.54 3.58 9.97
CA ARG A 211 -18.95 2.86 11.10
C ARG A 211 -19.46 3.40 12.43
N ARG A 212 -19.51 4.72 12.58
CA ARG A 212 -20.02 5.38 13.79
C ARG A 212 -21.51 5.13 14.01
N SER A 213 -22.33 5.10 12.96
CA SER A 213 -23.75 4.82 13.11
C SER A 213 -23.99 3.40 13.62
N PHE A 214 -23.24 2.41 13.15
CA PHE A 214 -23.29 1.05 13.71
C PHE A 214 -22.92 1.02 15.19
N VAL A 215 -21.80 1.66 15.56
CA VAL A 215 -21.36 1.73 16.96
C VAL A 215 -22.36 2.46 17.87
N ALA A 216 -23.04 3.48 17.36
CA ALA A 216 -24.03 4.23 18.12
C ALA A 216 -25.39 3.52 18.23
N ALA A 217 -25.79 2.78 17.19
CA ALA A 217 -27.09 2.10 17.14
C ALA A 217 -27.09 0.74 17.84
N LEU A 218 -25.93 0.08 17.95
CA LEU A 218 -25.80 -1.24 18.55
C LEU A 218 -25.32 -1.13 20.01
N PRO A 219 -25.75 -2.04 20.91
CA PRO A 219 -25.22 -2.09 22.27
C PRO A 219 -23.69 -2.20 22.29
N ALA A 220 -23.03 -1.61 23.28
CA ALA A 220 -21.56 -1.56 23.37
C ALA A 220 -20.86 -2.94 23.35
N GLN A 221 -21.59 -4.01 23.65
CA GLN A 221 -21.11 -5.40 23.69
C GLN A 221 -21.63 -6.24 22.51
N ALA A 222 -22.23 -5.62 21.49
CA ALA A 222 -22.78 -6.35 20.36
C ALA A 222 -21.65 -7.09 19.61
N PRO A 223 -21.64 -8.44 19.60
CA PRO A 223 -20.49 -9.21 19.13
C PRO A 223 -20.22 -9.02 17.63
N TYR A 224 -21.25 -8.69 16.84
CA TYR A 224 -21.18 -8.69 15.38
C TYR A 224 -21.03 -7.30 14.74
N VAL A 225 -20.78 -6.24 15.52
CA VAL A 225 -20.61 -4.86 14.98
C VAL A 225 -19.51 -4.83 13.91
N GLY A 226 -18.39 -5.50 14.15
CA GLY A 226 -17.28 -5.59 13.20
C GLY A 226 -17.66 -6.30 11.90
N ILE A 227 -18.51 -7.33 11.97
CA ILE A 227 -18.99 -8.07 10.79
C ILE A 227 -19.97 -7.20 9.99
N LEU A 228 -20.87 -6.49 10.66
CA LEU A 228 -21.81 -5.57 10.01
C LEU A 228 -21.08 -4.41 9.32
N ALA A 229 -20.07 -3.82 9.98
CA ALA A 229 -19.22 -2.81 9.38
C ALA A 229 -18.41 -3.38 8.19
N ALA A 230 -17.88 -4.60 8.31
CA ALA A 230 -17.18 -5.27 7.23
C ALA A 230 -18.07 -5.47 6.00
N LEU A 231 -19.32 -5.90 6.19
CA LEU A 231 -20.27 -6.14 5.12
C LEU A 231 -20.77 -4.83 4.49
N ALA A 232 -20.95 -3.77 5.28
CA ALA A 232 -21.51 -2.51 4.77
C ALA A 232 -20.47 -1.61 4.07
N ILE A 233 -19.22 -1.58 4.58
CA ILE A 233 -18.20 -0.62 4.13
C ILE A 233 -16.82 -1.25 3.90
N GLY A 234 -16.73 -2.58 3.86
CA GLY A 234 -15.47 -3.31 3.65
C GLY A 234 -14.50 -3.19 4.83
N ASP A 235 -14.96 -2.79 6.01
CA ASP A 235 -14.13 -2.61 7.20
C ASP A 235 -13.99 -3.90 8.04
N GLN A 236 -13.07 -4.76 7.62
CA GLN A 236 -12.81 -6.05 8.27
C GLN A 236 -12.05 -5.94 9.61
N GLN A 237 -11.59 -4.75 9.99
CA GLN A 237 -10.70 -4.56 11.15
C GLN A 237 -11.42 -4.75 12.49
N GLY A 238 -12.74 -4.60 12.51
CA GLY A 238 -13.56 -4.83 13.70
C GLY A 238 -13.86 -6.30 13.98
N ILE A 239 -13.50 -7.23 13.09
CA ILE A 239 -13.77 -8.67 13.25
C ILE A 239 -12.71 -9.28 14.16
N SER A 240 -13.13 -9.95 15.24
CA SER A 240 -12.20 -10.56 16.19
C SER A 240 -11.47 -11.76 15.59
N SER A 241 -10.30 -12.10 16.13
CA SER A 241 -9.54 -13.29 15.72
C SER A 241 -10.32 -14.60 15.92
N GLU A 242 -11.22 -14.63 16.91
CA GLU A 242 -12.11 -15.76 17.18
C GLU A 242 -13.18 -15.89 16.08
N GLN A 243 -13.82 -14.79 15.68
CA GLN A 243 -14.76 -14.78 14.56
C GLN A 243 -14.09 -15.21 13.25
N TRP A 244 -12.87 -14.73 13.01
CA TRP A 244 -12.07 -15.19 11.88
C TRP A 244 -11.74 -16.68 11.94
N ARG A 245 -11.55 -17.26 13.13
CA ARG A 245 -11.35 -18.71 13.28
C ARG A 245 -12.60 -19.48 12.89
N VAL A 246 -13.77 -19.03 13.34
CA VAL A 246 -15.06 -19.63 12.96
C VAL A 246 -15.25 -19.58 11.44
N PHE A 247 -14.98 -18.44 10.79
CA PHE A 247 -15.09 -18.31 9.33
C PHE A 247 -14.14 -19.22 8.56
N ARG A 248 -12.90 -19.39 9.05
CA ARG A 248 -11.95 -20.34 8.45
C ARG A 248 -12.40 -21.79 8.62
N GLN A 249 -12.90 -22.16 9.79
CA GLN A 249 -13.35 -23.53 10.09
C GLN A 249 -14.61 -23.91 9.29
N THR A 250 -15.49 -22.95 9.05
CA THR A 250 -16.76 -23.16 8.32
C THR A 250 -16.64 -22.91 6.81
N GLY A 251 -15.48 -22.48 6.31
CA GLY A 251 -15.24 -22.23 4.89
C GLY A 251 -15.89 -20.96 4.32
N VAL A 252 -16.49 -20.11 5.17
CA VAL A 252 -17.25 -18.92 4.74
C VAL A 252 -16.45 -17.62 4.72
N THR A 253 -15.11 -17.68 4.87
CA THR A 253 -14.20 -16.53 4.76
C THR A 253 -14.45 -15.71 3.48
N HIS A 254 -14.80 -16.37 2.38
CA HIS A 254 -15.08 -15.72 1.10
C HIS A 254 -16.26 -14.73 1.17
N LEU A 255 -17.25 -14.94 2.05
CA LEU A 255 -18.38 -14.02 2.22
C LEU A 255 -17.93 -12.64 2.75
N MET A 256 -16.84 -12.59 3.52
CA MET A 256 -16.25 -11.32 3.97
C MET A 256 -15.44 -10.62 2.87
N SER A 257 -15.07 -11.35 1.81
CA SER A 257 -14.30 -10.85 0.67
C SER A 257 -15.19 -10.14 -0.37
N ILE A 258 -16.47 -10.50 -0.45
CA ILE A 258 -17.42 -10.00 -1.49
C ILE A 258 -17.67 -8.49 -1.38
N SER A 259 -17.46 -7.87 -0.21
CA SER A 259 -17.72 -6.44 0.00
C SER A 259 -16.50 -5.52 -0.23
N GLY A 260 -15.34 -6.08 -0.55
CA GLY A 260 -14.28 -5.33 -1.22
C GLY A 260 -14.53 -5.45 -2.71
N LEU A 261 -14.78 -4.35 -3.42
CA LEU A 261 -14.87 -4.27 -4.88
C LEU A 261 -13.88 -5.26 -5.54
N HIS A 262 -14.37 -6.45 -5.89
CA HIS A 262 -13.67 -7.39 -6.73
C HIS A 262 -13.95 -6.97 -8.17
N VAL A 263 -13.24 -5.94 -8.65
CA VAL A 263 -12.70 -5.78 -10.02
C VAL A 263 -11.64 -4.68 -9.97
#